data_AF-A0A8S3R5Q0-F1
#
_entry.id   AF-A0A8S3R5Q0-F1
#
_cell.length_a   1.000
_cell.length_b   1.000
_cell.length_c   1.000
_cell.angle_alpha   90.00
_cell.angle_beta   90.00
_cell.angle_gamma   90.00
#
_symmetry.space_group_name_H-M   'P 1'
#
loop_
_entity.id
_entity.type
_entity.pdbx_description
1 polymer ?
#
loop_
_entity_poly.entity_id
_entity_poly.type
_entity_poly.pdbx_seq_one_letter_code
_entity_poly.pdbx_strand_id
1 'polypeptide(L)'
;MKNDNVESKKERQIHFIAFSELVSYINETRSCDETISVYKFSDLSKLFMERIICLGAEVSFRVNSSRLKDRIVSNFPDLDAYTQGTQLLMYSCTKKLSNRHMKDHEPPDCAYLGIMIHCKTRKRDLVDTFCKLGLSVSYNRVLEISTSMANEVLFALPIYYKMYLLHLM
;
A
#
# COMPACT_ATOMS: atom_id res chain seq x y z
N MET A 1 47.99 -13.51 2.30
CA MET A 1 46.60 -13.99 2.51
C MET A 1 45.72 -12.91 3.18
N LYS A 2 45.75 -11.64 2.72
CA LYS A 2 44.99 -10.53 3.33
C LYS A 2 44.09 -9.75 2.35
N ASN A 3 44.14 -10.05 1.05
CA ASN A 3 43.45 -9.23 0.03
C ASN A 3 42.01 -9.70 -0.25
N ASP A 4 41.72 -11.00 -0.18
CA ASP A 4 40.42 -11.55 -0.58
C ASP A 4 39.24 -11.07 0.29
N ASN A 5 39.49 -10.77 1.58
CA ASN A 5 38.44 -10.29 2.50
C ASN A 5 38.11 -8.80 2.29
N VAL A 6 39.07 -8.01 1.79
CA VAL A 6 38.89 -6.58 1.52
C VAL A 6 38.15 -6.39 0.19
N GLU A 7 38.53 -7.17 -0.83
CA GLU A 7 37.83 -7.25 -2.13
C GLU A 7 36.34 -7.59 -1.90
N SER A 8 36.06 -8.71 -1.20
CA SER A 8 34.69 -9.17 -0.90
C SER A 8 33.83 -8.14 -0.13
N LYS A 9 34.46 -7.29 0.70
CA LYS A 9 33.75 -6.24 1.43
C LYS A 9 33.40 -5.06 0.52
N LYS A 10 34.33 -4.67 -0.36
CA LYS A 10 34.14 -3.61 -1.35
C LYS A 10 33.07 -3.99 -2.39
N GLU A 11 33.07 -5.24 -2.84
CA GLU A 11 32.06 -5.79 -3.76
C GLU A 11 30.65 -5.75 -3.17
N ARG A 12 30.50 -6.13 -1.89
CA ARG A 12 29.22 -6.03 -1.18
C ARG A 12 28.75 -4.58 -1.09
N GLN A 13 29.65 -3.64 -0.80
CA GLN A 13 29.29 -2.22 -0.74
C GLN A 13 28.79 -1.71 -2.10
N ILE A 14 29.47 -2.05 -3.19
CA ILE A 14 29.03 -1.69 -4.55
C ILE A 14 27.63 -2.24 -4.84
N HIS A 15 27.36 -3.50 -4.48
CA HIS A 15 26.05 -4.11 -4.61
C HIS A 15 24.95 -3.40 -3.79
N PHE A 16 25.26 -2.97 -2.56
CA PHE A 16 24.29 -2.24 -1.74
C PHE A 16 24.00 -0.86 -2.30
N ILE A 17 25.02 -0.14 -2.79
CA ILE A 17 24.87 1.18 -3.39
C ILE A 17 24.01 1.09 -4.67
N ALA A 18 24.36 0.20 -5.59
CA ALA A 18 23.59 -0.01 -6.82
C ALA A 18 22.15 -0.42 -6.54
N PHE A 19 21.92 -1.25 -5.51
CA PHE A 19 20.57 -1.67 -5.13
C PHE A 19 19.76 -0.52 -4.52
N SER A 20 20.38 0.28 -3.65
CA SER A 20 19.73 1.44 -3.04
C SER A 20 19.29 2.45 -4.10
N GLU A 21 20.10 2.64 -5.14
CA GLU A 21 19.78 3.54 -6.24
C GLU A 21 18.64 3.02 -7.11
N LEU A 22 18.62 1.71 -7.40
CA LEU A 22 17.48 1.08 -8.07
C LEU A 22 16.19 1.25 -7.27
N VAL A 23 16.25 1.08 -5.94
CA VAL A 23 15.11 1.32 -5.04
C VAL A 23 14.68 2.79 -5.08
N SER A 24 15.62 3.74 -5.06
CA SER A 24 15.31 5.18 -5.18
C SER A 24 14.63 5.50 -6.51
N TYR A 25 15.17 4.98 -7.62
CA TYR A 25 14.60 5.16 -8.96
C TYR A 25 13.16 4.62 -9.03
N ILE A 26 12.92 3.41 -8.51
CA ILE A 26 11.56 2.85 -8.43
C ILE A 26 10.67 3.76 -7.58
N ASN A 27 11.15 4.25 -6.44
CA ASN A 27 10.36 5.10 -5.55
C ASN A 27 10.00 6.45 -6.19
N GLU A 28 10.92 7.07 -6.93
CA GLU A 28 10.72 8.36 -7.60
C GLU A 28 9.83 8.27 -8.84
N THR A 29 9.92 7.16 -9.58
CA THR A 29 9.12 6.95 -10.80
C THR A 29 7.72 6.44 -10.53
N ARG A 30 7.44 6.01 -9.30
CA ARG A 30 6.09 5.65 -8.88
C ARG A 30 5.24 6.91 -8.80
N SER A 31 4.30 7.05 -9.73
CA SER A 31 3.31 8.12 -9.67
C SER A 31 2.46 7.97 -8.40
N CYS A 32 2.27 9.09 -7.67
CA CYS A 32 1.33 9.18 -6.56
C CYS A 32 -0.14 9.16 -7.01
N ASP A 33 -0.38 9.24 -8.32
CA ASP A 33 -1.71 9.21 -8.91
C ASP A 33 -2.20 7.77 -9.10
N GLU A 34 -3.51 7.59 -9.26
CA GLU A 34 -4.24 6.31 -9.34
C GLU A 34 -3.84 5.38 -10.52
N THR A 35 -2.70 5.65 -11.16
CA THR A 35 -2.17 4.92 -12.31
C THR A 35 -1.32 3.73 -11.85
N ILE A 36 -1.45 2.61 -12.57
CA ILE A 36 -0.63 1.42 -12.35
C ILE A 36 0.74 1.67 -12.98
N SER A 37 1.79 1.74 -12.16
CA SER A 37 3.16 1.79 -12.67
C SER A 37 3.60 0.37 -13.05
N VAL A 38 4.00 0.19 -14.31
CA VAL A 38 4.46 -1.09 -14.86
C VAL A 38 5.92 -0.97 -15.29
N TYR A 39 6.75 -1.86 -14.76
CA TYR A 39 8.18 -1.93 -15.03
C TYR A 39 8.53 -3.28 -15.66
N LYS A 40 9.38 -3.28 -16.68
CA LYS A 40 9.99 -4.51 -17.17
C LYS A 40 11.18 -4.85 -16.31
N PHE A 41 11.23 -6.09 -15.80
CA PHE A 41 12.36 -6.54 -15.00
C PHE A 41 13.68 -6.57 -15.80
N SER A 42 13.61 -6.76 -17.12
CA SER A 42 14.78 -6.65 -18.01
C SER A 42 15.45 -5.29 -17.90
N ASP A 43 14.66 -4.24 -17.74
CA ASP A 43 15.15 -2.86 -17.75
C ASP A 43 15.68 -2.50 -16.35
N LEU A 44 15.00 -2.93 -15.28
CA LEU A 44 15.50 -2.83 -13.91
C LEU A 44 16.82 -3.60 -13.72
N SER A 45 16.93 -4.78 -14.32
CA SER A 45 18.15 -5.58 -14.29
C SER A 45 19.29 -4.90 -15.06
N LYS A 46 18.99 -4.23 -16.18
CA LYS A 46 20.00 -3.45 -16.93
C LYS A 46 20.48 -2.25 -16.13
N LEU A 47 19.57 -1.46 -15.56
CA LEU A 47 19.91 -0.31 -14.70
C LEU A 47 20.81 -0.72 -13.53
N PHE A 48 20.49 -1.86 -12.90
CA PHE A 48 21.31 -2.39 -11.81
C PHE A 48 22.71 -2.81 -12.29
N MET A 49 22.80 -3.51 -13.43
CA MET A 49 24.08 -3.95 -14.01
C MET A 49 24.95 -2.77 -14.45
N GLU A 50 24.36 -1.80 -15.15
CA GLU A 50 25.03 -0.54 -15.53
C GLU A 50 25.58 0.16 -14.30
N ARG A 51 24.80 0.22 -13.21
CA ARG A 51 25.26 0.89 -12.01
C ARG A 51 26.40 0.17 -11.29
N ILE A 52 26.41 -1.17 -11.30
CA ILE A 52 27.54 -1.96 -10.79
C ILE A 52 28.80 -1.68 -11.61
N ILE A 53 28.70 -1.63 -12.94
CA ILE A 53 29.83 -1.34 -13.84
C ILE A 53 30.37 0.06 -13.58
N CYS A 54 29.51 1.08 -13.46
CA CYS A 54 29.92 2.46 -13.17
C CYS A 54 30.64 2.61 -11.82
N LEU A 55 30.31 1.79 -10.83
CA LEU A 55 30.93 1.79 -9.50
C LEU A 55 32.27 1.04 -9.45
N GLY A 56 32.76 0.56 -10.60
CA GLY A 56 34.09 -0.04 -10.75
C GLY A 56 34.17 -1.53 -10.43
N ALA A 57 33.05 -2.26 -10.51
CA ALA A 57 33.02 -3.71 -10.39
C ALA A 57 33.19 -4.39 -11.76
N GLU A 58 33.98 -5.47 -11.83
CA GLU A 58 34.17 -6.25 -13.06
C GLU A 58 32.87 -6.94 -13.52
N VAL A 59 32.66 -7.04 -14.84
CA VAL A 59 31.45 -7.62 -15.50
C VAL A 59 31.15 -9.07 -15.09
N SER A 60 32.05 -9.72 -14.34
CA SER A 60 31.91 -11.09 -13.83
C SER A 60 30.89 -11.25 -12.70
N PHE A 61 30.31 -10.16 -12.15
CA PHE A 61 29.16 -10.24 -11.24
C PHE A 61 27.97 -10.85 -11.97
N ARG A 62 27.84 -12.19 -11.89
CA ARG A 62 26.61 -12.90 -12.22
C ARG A 62 25.52 -12.43 -11.26
N VAL A 63 24.83 -11.35 -11.62
CA VAL A 63 23.63 -10.95 -10.93
C VAL A 63 22.60 -12.03 -11.14
N ASN A 64 22.29 -12.72 -10.03
CA ASN A 64 21.23 -13.71 -10.05
C ASN A 64 19.89 -12.97 -10.14
N SER A 65 19.27 -13.03 -11.31
CA SER A 65 18.00 -12.39 -11.63
C SER A 65 16.88 -12.80 -10.66
N SER A 66 16.88 -14.04 -10.16
CA SER A 66 15.88 -14.47 -9.17
C SER A 66 16.10 -13.77 -7.82
N ARG A 67 17.35 -13.69 -7.35
CA ARG A 67 17.68 -12.99 -6.10
C ARG A 67 17.41 -11.49 -6.17
N LEU A 68 17.66 -10.86 -7.32
CA LEU A 68 17.36 -9.44 -7.51
C LEU A 68 15.84 -9.22 -7.49
N LYS A 69 15.07 -10.07 -8.16
CA LYS A 69 13.60 -10.05 -8.11
C LYS A 69 13.09 -10.18 -6.68
N ASP A 70 13.55 -11.18 -5.93
CA ASP A 70 13.10 -11.43 -4.56
C ASP A 70 13.42 -10.24 -3.64
N ARG A 71 14.59 -9.62 -3.81
CA ARG A 71 14.98 -8.43 -3.05
C ARG A 71 14.13 -7.21 -3.40
N ILE A 72 13.77 -7.00 -4.65
CA ILE A 72 12.89 -5.89 -5.05
C ILE A 72 11.50 -6.09 -4.45
N VAL A 73 10.90 -7.27 -4.62
CA VAL A 73 9.58 -7.59 -4.04
C VAL A 73 9.60 -7.47 -2.50
N SER A 74 10.68 -7.90 -1.85
CA SER A 74 10.82 -7.74 -0.39
C SER A 74 10.89 -6.29 0.09
N ASN A 75 11.35 -5.35 -0.73
CA ASN A 75 11.41 -3.93 -0.36
C ASN A 75 10.11 -3.18 -0.69
N PHE A 76 9.30 -3.72 -1.60
CA PHE A 76 8.06 -3.10 -2.06
C PHE A 76 6.92 -4.11 -1.92
N PRO A 77 6.23 -4.17 -0.76
CA PRO A 77 5.15 -5.13 -0.52
C PRO A 77 3.89 -4.90 -1.36
N ASP A 78 3.87 -3.82 -2.14
CA ASP A 78 2.82 -3.46 -3.10
C ASP A 78 3.23 -3.68 -4.57
N LEU A 79 4.47 -4.12 -4.80
CA LEU A 79 4.94 -4.58 -6.11
C LEU A 79 4.65 -6.06 -6.25
N ASP A 80 3.84 -6.39 -7.24
CA ASP A 80 3.64 -7.76 -7.67
C ASP A 80 4.42 -8.04 -8.96
N ALA A 81 4.84 -9.29 -9.12
CA ALA A 81 5.51 -9.76 -10.33
C ALA A 81 4.58 -10.66 -11.14
N TYR A 82 4.27 -10.27 -12.36
CA TYR A 82 3.53 -11.05 -13.34
C TYR A 82 4.44 -11.51 -14.47
N THR A 83 4.37 -12.79 -14.82
CA THR A 83 5.11 -13.35 -15.95
C THR A 83 4.20 -13.32 -17.19
N GLN A 84 4.53 -12.49 -18.16
CA GLN A 84 3.85 -12.45 -19.46
C GLN A 84 4.76 -13.09 -20.51
N GLY A 85 4.57 -14.39 -20.75
CA GLY A 85 5.45 -15.16 -21.66
C GLY A 85 6.88 -15.27 -21.10
N THR A 86 7.87 -14.78 -21.85
CA THR A 86 9.29 -14.72 -21.43
C THR A 86 9.65 -13.46 -20.65
N GLN A 87 8.75 -12.49 -20.56
CA GLN A 87 9.02 -11.22 -19.88
C GLN A 87 8.45 -11.23 -18.46
N LEU A 88 9.25 -10.80 -17.50
CA LEU A 88 8.82 -10.56 -16.13
C LEU A 88 8.48 -9.08 -15.98
N LEU A 89 7.21 -8.80 -15.71
CA LEU A 89 6.67 -7.47 -15.47
C LEU A 89 6.46 -7.30 -13.97
N MET A 90 6.91 -6.16 -13.45
CA MET A 90 6.64 -5.73 -12.08
C MET A 90 5.62 -4.61 -12.15
N TYR A 91 4.55 -4.71 -11.41
CA TYR A 91 3.55 -3.66 -11.35
C TYR A 91 3.31 -3.27 -9.90
N SER A 92 3.24 -1.97 -9.64
CA SER A 92 2.69 -1.49 -8.38
C SER A 92 1.19 -1.32 -8.57
N CYS A 93 0.42 -2.18 -7.93
CA CYS A 93 -1.01 -1.97 -7.81
C CYS A 93 -1.23 -1.16 -6.53
N THR A 94 -1.25 0.16 -6.65
CA THR A 94 -1.69 1.05 -5.56
C THR A 94 -3.18 0.85 -5.21
N LYS A 95 -3.88 -0.14 -5.79
CA LYS A 95 -5.11 -0.68 -5.22
C LYS A 95 -4.84 -1.47 -3.93
N LYS A 96 -4.30 -0.79 -2.93
CA LYS A 96 -5.06 -0.74 -1.69
C LYS A 96 -6.26 0.12 -2.00
N LEU A 97 -7.36 -0.49 -2.44
CA LEU A 97 -8.68 0.14 -2.39
C LEU A 97 -8.80 0.73 -0.99
N SER A 98 -8.57 2.04 -0.86
CA SER A 98 -8.82 2.84 0.32
C SER A 98 -8.90 2.04 1.63
N ASN A 99 -7.75 1.53 2.12
CA ASN A 99 -7.55 1.52 3.57
C ASN A 99 -7.18 2.95 3.98
N ARG A 100 -8.03 3.92 3.63
CA ARG A 100 -7.95 5.24 4.22
C ARG A 100 -8.49 5.05 5.63
N HIS A 101 -7.53 5.03 6.56
CA HIS A 101 -7.63 5.06 8.01
C HIS A 101 -7.36 3.73 8.72
N MET A 102 -6.23 3.71 9.43
CA MET A 102 -6.20 3.03 10.71
C MET A 102 -7.37 3.58 11.52
N LYS A 103 -8.14 2.71 12.19
CA LYS A 103 -9.31 3.13 13.01
C LYS A 103 -8.94 4.26 13.99
N ASP A 104 -7.67 4.32 14.38
CA ASP A 104 -7.09 5.29 15.32
C ASP A 104 -6.78 6.67 14.69
N HIS A 105 -6.90 6.82 13.37
CA HIS A 105 -6.59 8.06 12.64
C HIS A 105 -7.70 8.52 11.68
N GLU A 106 -8.93 7.99 11.80
CA GLU A 106 -10.07 8.55 11.04
C GLU A 106 -10.26 10.03 11.38
N PRO A 107 -10.22 10.97 10.40
CA PRO A 107 -10.47 12.37 10.65
C PRO A 107 -11.91 12.46 11.14
N PRO A 108 -12.12 12.95 12.38
CA PRO A 108 -13.41 12.90 13.04
C PRO A 108 -14.51 13.59 12.22
N ASP A 109 -14.13 14.60 11.43
CA ASP A 109 -15.04 15.39 10.60
C ASP A 109 -15.69 14.58 9.46
N CYS A 110 -14.93 13.73 8.78
CA CYS A 110 -15.45 12.92 7.66
C CYS A 110 -16.37 11.79 8.15
N ALA A 111 -16.07 11.22 9.32
CA ALA A 111 -16.90 10.20 9.97
C ALA A 111 -18.22 10.82 10.46
N TYR A 112 -18.14 11.96 11.15
CA TYR A 112 -19.30 12.73 11.59
C TYR A 112 -20.21 13.12 10.43
N LEU A 113 -19.64 13.61 9.32
CA LEU A 113 -20.41 13.97 8.13
C LEU A 113 -21.14 12.76 7.54
N GLY A 114 -20.46 11.62 7.40
CA GLY A 114 -21.08 10.38 6.91
C GLY A 114 -22.25 9.91 7.77
N ILE A 115 -22.07 9.95 9.10
CA ILE A 115 -23.11 9.61 10.08
C ILE A 115 -24.27 10.61 10.00
N MET A 116 -23.99 11.91 9.95
CA MET A 116 -24.99 12.97 9.84
C MET A 116 -25.84 12.83 8.57
N ILE A 117 -25.21 12.59 7.43
CA ILE A 117 -25.88 12.37 6.15
C ILE A 117 -26.77 11.13 6.25
N HIS A 118 -26.25 10.02 6.79
CA HIS A 118 -27.03 8.80 6.98
C HIS A 118 -28.24 9.03 7.89
N CYS A 119 -28.06 9.68 9.04
CA CYS A 119 -29.14 9.94 9.99
C CYS A 119 -30.23 10.85 9.40
N LYS A 120 -29.85 11.89 8.65
CA LYS A 120 -30.80 12.86 8.08
C LYS A 120 -31.51 12.37 6.83
N THR A 121 -30.84 11.57 5.99
CA THR A 121 -31.36 11.20 4.67
C THR A 121 -31.72 9.74 4.53
N ARG A 122 -31.14 8.86 5.36
CA ARG A 122 -31.25 7.39 5.26
C ARG A 122 -30.92 6.82 3.87
N LYS A 123 -30.18 7.56 3.04
CA LYS A 123 -29.82 7.16 1.67
C LYS A 123 -28.37 6.70 1.59
N ARG A 124 -28.16 5.40 1.34
CA ARG A 124 -26.83 4.82 1.11
C ARG A 124 -26.11 5.45 -0.08
N ASP A 125 -26.83 5.68 -1.18
CA ASP A 125 -26.22 6.15 -2.44
C ASP A 125 -25.64 7.55 -2.30
N LEU A 126 -26.25 8.36 -1.42
CA LEU A 126 -25.76 9.70 -1.12
C LEU A 126 -24.46 9.64 -0.32
N VAL A 127 -24.39 8.80 0.71
CA VAL A 127 -23.16 8.57 1.49
C VAL A 127 -22.05 8.00 0.59
N ASP A 128 -22.38 7.06 -0.30
CA ASP A 128 -21.42 6.50 -1.25
C ASP A 128 -20.92 7.56 -2.24
N THR A 129 -21.78 8.49 -2.66
CA THR A 129 -21.39 9.62 -3.53
C THR A 129 -20.43 10.57 -2.79
N PHE A 130 -20.73 10.94 -1.54
CA PHE A 130 -19.85 11.77 -0.72
C PHE A 130 -18.52 11.07 -0.39
N CYS A 131 -18.54 9.74 -0.23
CA CYS A 131 -17.34 8.93 -0.06
C CYS A 131 -16.48 8.93 -1.34
N LYS A 132 -17.09 8.80 -2.52
CA LYS A 132 -16.40 8.90 -3.82
C LYS A 132 -15.78 10.28 -4.04
N LEU A 133 -16.42 11.34 -3.54
CA LEU A 133 -15.89 12.71 -3.56
C LEU A 133 -14.82 12.97 -2.49
N GLY A 134 -14.51 11.99 -1.62
CA GLY A 134 -13.53 12.14 -0.55
C GLY A 134 -14.00 13.00 0.62
N LEU A 135 -15.31 13.29 0.72
CA LEU A 135 -15.89 14.15 1.75
C LEU A 135 -16.34 13.38 2.99
N SER A 136 -16.69 12.10 2.83
CA SER A 136 -17.15 11.24 3.93
C SER A 136 -16.48 9.87 3.92
N VAL A 137 -16.62 9.14 5.03
CA VAL A 137 -16.28 7.70 5.10
C VAL A 137 -17.28 6.84 4.32
N SER A 138 -16.94 5.58 4.06
CA SER A 138 -17.80 4.63 3.33
C SER A 138 -19.07 4.28 4.10
N TYR A 139 -20.15 3.94 3.40
CA TYR A 139 -21.42 3.58 4.05
C TYR A 139 -21.30 2.40 5.02
N ASN A 140 -20.51 1.39 4.66
CA ASN A 140 -20.24 0.25 5.55
C ASN A 140 -19.60 0.70 6.87
N ARG A 141 -18.67 1.67 6.81
CA ARG A 141 -18.03 2.23 8.00
C ARG A 141 -19.01 3.03 8.86
N VAL A 142 -19.90 3.80 8.25
CA VAL A 142 -21.00 4.48 8.95
C VAL A 142 -21.87 3.49 9.72
N LEU A 143 -22.20 2.35 9.10
CA LEU A 143 -23.02 1.31 9.72
C LEU A 143 -22.28 0.63 10.89
N GLU A 144 -20.99 0.33 10.73
CA GLU A 144 -20.16 -0.22 11.81
C GLU A 144 -20.11 0.71 13.02
N ILE A 145 -19.83 2.01 12.82
CA ILE A 145 -19.75 2.99 13.90
C ILE A 145 -21.12 3.15 14.58
N SER A 146 -22.19 3.29 13.79
CA SER A 146 -23.56 3.39 14.30
C SER A 146 -23.95 2.17 15.14
N THR A 147 -23.58 0.97 14.70
CA THR A 147 -23.86 -0.28 15.42
C THR A 147 -23.02 -0.40 16.69
N SER A 148 -21.75 0.01 16.65
CA SER A 148 -20.88 0.04 17.83
C SER A 148 -21.46 0.97 18.90
N MET A 149 -21.84 2.19 18.51
CA MET A 149 -22.46 3.16 19.42
C MET A 149 -23.81 2.66 19.96
N ALA A 150 -24.64 2.07 19.10
CA ALA A 150 -25.92 1.50 19.52
C ALA A 150 -25.73 0.39 20.54
N ASN A 151 -24.73 -0.49 20.33
CA ASN A 151 -24.41 -1.56 21.28
C ASN A 151 -23.96 -1.00 22.63
N GLU A 152 -23.07 -0.01 22.66
CA GLU A 152 -22.65 0.64 23.90
C GLU A 152 -23.83 1.22 24.69
N VAL A 153 -24.74 1.91 24.01
CA VAL A 153 -25.97 2.45 24.63
C VAL A 153 -26.90 1.32 25.09
N LEU A 154 -27.05 0.26 24.29
CA LEU A 154 -27.90 -0.89 24.59
C LEU A 154 -27.43 -1.67 25.83
N PHE A 155 -26.12 -1.73 26.08
CA PHE A 155 -25.56 -2.33 27.30
C PHE A 155 -25.73 -1.43 28.53
N ALA A 156 -25.81 -0.11 28.35
CA ALA A 156 -25.97 0.85 29.44
C ALA A 156 -27.43 1.06 29.88
N LEU A 157 -28.41 0.64 29.07
CA LEU A 157 -29.84 0.88 29.36
C LEU A 157 -30.49 -0.28 30.15
N PRO A 158 -31.29 0.03 31.19
CA PRO A 158 -32.12 -0.96 31.89
C PRO A 158 -33.07 -1.68 30.94
N ILE A 159 -33.36 -2.96 31.24
CA ILE A 159 -34.13 -3.90 30.39
C ILE A 159 -35.44 -3.30 29.84
N TYR A 160 -36.12 -2.44 30.60
CA TYR A 160 -37.37 -1.78 30.20
C TYR A 160 -37.24 -0.82 29.00
N TYR A 161 -36.10 -0.15 28.81
CA TYR A 161 -35.88 0.75 27.66
C TYR A 161 -35.42 0.00 26.40
N LYS A 162 -34.95 -1.24 26.57
CA LYS A 162 -34.50 -2.12 25.47
C LYS A 162 -35.64 -2.49 24.51
N MET A 163 -36.87 -2.61 25.01
CA MET A 163 -38.07 -2.86 24.18
C MET A 163 -38.47 -1.67 23.30
N TYR A 164 -38.26 -0.43 23.77
CA TYR A 164 -38.67 0.76 23.01
C TYR A 164 -37.72 1.08 21.84
N LEU A 165 -36.43 0.77 21.97
CA LEU A 165 -35.44 1.04 20.92
C LEU A 165 -35.51 0.06 19.73
N LEU A 166 -35.98 -1.17 19.95
CA LEU A 166 -36.12 -2.18 18.90
C LEU A 166 -37.22 -1.86 17.87
N HIS A 167 -38.10 -0.89 18.18
CA HIS A 167 -39.18 -0.45 17.29
C HIS A 167 -38.82 0.81 16.49
N LEU A 168 -37.67 1.43 16.77
CA LEU A 168 -37.25 2.70 16.17
C LEU A 168 -36.04 2.59 15.22
N MET A 169 -35.40 1.42 15.16
CA MET A 169 -34.36 1.08 14.17
C MET A 169 -34.98 0.34 12.99
#